data_AF-A0A1H4G8Z4-F1
#
_entry.id   AF-A0A1H4G8Z4-F1
#
_cell.length_a   1.000
_cell.length_b   1.000
_cell.length_c   1.000
_cell.angle_alpha   90.00
_cell.angle_beta   90.00
_cell.angle_gamma   90.00
#
_symmetry.space_group_name_H-M   'P 1'
#
loop_
_entity.id
_entity.type
_entity.pdbx_description
1 polymer ?
#
loop_
_entity_poly.entity_id
_entity_poly.type
_entity_poly.pdbx_seq_one_letter_code
_entity_poly.pdbx_strand_id
1 'polypeptide(L)'
;MKKPDIPRLSIEKFQEAGMNIPLLQVEHYHAEASFSIKNRSCHLANDYIAPNRRKFYKLMHVTAGSGILTIGLNRYHIRPYMIAFIHPDEIISWQSDAAAEDGHFCLIHPVYFEEVTHMAGLFKNYPYFQAEKAVVELDEQQSLKIA
;
A
#
# COMPACT_ATOMS: atom_id res chain seq x y z
N MET A 1 -30.23 -9.63 5.33
CA MET A 1 -29.29 -8.83 4.51
C MET A 1 -28.07 -9.68 4.18
N LYS A 2 -27.75 -9.90 2.90
CA LYS A 2 -26.44 -10.45 2.51
C LYS A 2 -25.38 -9.41 2.87
N LYS A 3 -24.34 -9.78 3.62
CA LYS A 3 -23.20 -8.87 3.83
C LYS A 3 -22.63 -8.50 2.45
N PRO A 4 -22.38 -7.22 2.15
CA PRO A 4 -21.70 -6.86 0.92
C PRO A 4 -20.36 -7.57 0.88
N ASP A 5 -20.07 -8.24 -0.24
CA ASP A 5 -18.80 -8.93 -0.44
C ASP A 5 -17.70 -7.88 -0.68
N ILE A 6 -16.65 -7.90 0.14
CA ILE A 6 -15.56 -6.92 0.06
C ILE A 6 -14.57 -7.41 -0.98
N PRO A 7 -14.33 -6.67 -2.09
CA PRO A 7 -13.52 -7.15 -3.19
C PRO A 7 -12.06 -7.37 -2.77
N ARG A 8 -11.45 -8.45 -3.26
CA ARG A 8 -10.02 -8.75 -3.09
C ARG A 8 -9.27 -8.55 -4.41
N LEU A 9 -8.51 -7.48 -4.49
CA LEU A 9 -7.83 -7.02 -5.70
C LEU A 9 -6.45 -7.68 -5.85
N SER A 10 -6.16 -8.18 -7.06
CA SER A 10 -4.81 -8.52 -7.49
C SER A 10 -4.02 -7.25 -7.82
N ILE A 11 -2.73 -7.38 -8.15
CA ILE A 11 -1.90 -6.24 -8.55
C ILE A 11 -2.51 -5.59 -9.80
N GLU A 12 -2.85 -6.38 -10.82
CA GLU A 12 -3.43 -5.90 -12.09
C GLU A 12 -4.72 -5.10 -11.85
N LYS A 13 -5.69 -5.67 -11.12
CA LYS A 13 -6.96 -4.97 -10.81
C LYS A 13 -6.77 -3.73 -9.96
N PHE A 14 -5.76 -3.73 -9.09
CA PHE A 14 -5.42 -2.53 -8.30
C PHE A 14 -4.92 -1.39 -9.21
N GLN A 15 -4.22 -1.69 -10.32
CA GLN A 15 -3.80 -0.66 -11.27
C GLN A 15 -4.97 -0.02 -11.99
N GLU A 16 -5.83 -0.87 -12.54
CA GLU A 16 -6.96 -0.44 -13.35
C GLU A 16 -7.94 0.43 -12.54
N ALA A 17 -8.13 0.10 -11.26
CA ALA A 17 -9.12 0.76 -10.40
C ALA A 17 -8.54 1.84 -9.49
N GLY A 18 -7.23 1.89 -9.29
CA GLY A 18 -6.60 2.65 -8.21
C GLY A 18 -5.69 3.80 -8.64
N MET A 19 -5.45 3.98 -9.93
CA MET A 19 -4.50 4.96 -10.48
C MET A 19 -5.23 6.13 -11.16
N ASN A 20 -4.71 7.35 -10.96
CA ASN A 20 -5.32 8.58 -11.50
C ASN A 20 -4.87 8.92 -12.93
N ILE A 21 -4.25 7.96 -13.62
CA ILE A 21 -3.74 8.09 -14.99
C ILE A 21 -4.58 7.25 -15.96
N PRO A 22 -4.76 7.70 -17.21
CA PRO A 22 -5.51 6.95 -18.22
C PRO A 22 -4.94 5.54 -18.38
N LEU A 23 -5.81 4.53 -18.52
CA LEU A 23 -5.45 3.10 -18.64
C LEU A 23 -4.29 2.84 -19.60
N LEU A 24 -4.20 3.60 -20.71
CA LEU A 24 -3.18 3.48 -21.75
C LEU A 24 -1.80 4.06 -21.39
N GLN A 25 -1.70 4.81 -20.29
CA GLN A 25 -0.46 5.41 -19.78
C GLN A 25 -0.04 4.80 -18.44
N VAL A 26 -0.78 3.81 -17.95
CA VAL A 26 -0.40 3.06 -16.75
C VAL A 26 0.79 2.19 -17.12
N GLU A 27 1.96 2.44 -16.50
CA GLU A 27 2.98 1.40 -16.43
C GLU A 27 2.35 0.18 -15.74
N HIS A 28 2.03 -0.85 -16.52
CA HIS A 28 1.55 -2.10 -15.97
C HIS A 28 2.63 -2.66 -15.05
N TYR A 29 2.29 -2.93 -13.78
CA TYR A 29 3.13 -3.72 -12.91
C TYR A 29 3.30 -5.03 -13.64
N HIS A 30 4.54 -5.50 -13.78
CA HIS A 30 4.75 -6.85 -14.25
C HIS A 30 4.04 -7.78 -13.25
N ALA A 31 2.90 -8.34 -13.64
CA ALA A 31 2.12 -9.27 -12.81
C ALA A 31 2.97 -10.48 -12.36
N GLU A 32 3.99 -10.81 -13.17
CA GLU A 32 5.01 -11.83 -12.89
C GLU A 32 6.04 -11.42 -11.83
N ALA A 33 6.17 -10.12 -11.52
CA ALA A 33 7.11 -9.65 -10.51
C ALA A 33 6.55 -9.91 -9.11
N SER A 34 7.14 -10.88 -8.42
CA SER A 34 6.83 -11.20 -7.03
C SER A 34 7.26 -10.10 -6.04
N PHE A 35 8.13 -9.18 -6.46
CA PHE A 35 8.59 -8.02 -5.71
C PHE A 35 8.81 -6.81 -6.63
N SER A 36 8.33 -5.63 -6.25
CA SER A 36 8.56 -4.39 -7.00
C SER A 36 8.67 -3.16 -6.08
N ILE A 37 9.44 -2.16 -6.51
CA ILE A 37 9.56 -0.85 -5.87
C ILE A 37 9.28 0.21 -6.93
N LYS A 38 8.50 1.22 -6.58
CA LYS A 38 8.13 2.31 -7.48
C LYS A 38 8.13 3.65 -6.76
N ASN A 39 8.40 4.70 -7.53
CA ASN A 39 8.22 6.08 -7.09
C ASN A 39 6.75 6.50 -7.29
N ARG A 40 6.21 7.20 -6.29
CA ARG A 40 4.82 7.64 -6.20
C ARG A 40 4.49 8.75 -7.17
N SER A 41 5.41 9.68 -7.46
CA SER A 41 5.19 10.76 -8.41
C SER A 41 4.85 10.24 -9.82
N CYS A 42 5.38 9.08 -10.22
CA CYS A 42 5.06 8.42 -11.48
C CYS A 42 3.79 7.55 -11.41
N HIS A 43 3.27 7.30 -10.20
CA HIS A 43 2.20 6.34 -9.92
C HIS A 43 1.17 6.88 -8.90
N LEU A 44 0.55 8.01 -9.25
CA LEU A 44 -0.44 8.67 -8.41
C LEU A 44 -1.68 7.78 -8.21
N ALA A 45 -2.14 7.64 -6.97
CA ALA A 45 -3.42 6.97 -6.74
C ALA A 45 -4.57 7.95 -6.94
N ASN A 46 -5.76 7.38 -7.09
CA ASN A 46 -7.00 8.10 -6.95
C ASN A 46 -7.12 8.72 -5.55
N ASP A 47 -7.74 9.90 -5.51
CA ASP A 47 -8.05 10.63 -4.28
C ASP A 47 -8.93 9.79 -3.34
N TYR A 48 -9.66 8.82 -3.88
CA TYR A 48 -10.44 7.87 -3.11
C TYR A 48 -10.24 6.44 -3.59
N ILE A 49 -9.95 5.55 -2.64
CA ILE A 49 -9.95 4.11 -2.86
C ILE A 49 -10.97 3.50 -1.90
N ALA A 50 -12.05 2.96 -2.47
CA ALA A 50 -13.11 2.31 -1.72
C ALA A 50 -12.59 1.09 -0.92
N PRO A 51 -13.25 0.70 0.19
CA PRO A 51 -12.87 -0.45 0.99
C PRO A 51 -12.64 -1.73 0.16
N ASN A 52 -11.42 -2.27 0.23
CA ASN A 52 -11.02 -3.50 -0.47
C ASN A 52 -9.95 -4.27 0.31
N ARG A 53 -9.70 -5.51 -0.12
CA ARG A 53 -8.56 -6.33 0.31
C ARG A 53 -7.58 -6.45 -0.85
N ARG A 54 -6.31 -6.77 -0.55
CA ARG A 54 -5.28 -7.00 -1.57
C ARG A 54 -4.77 -8.44 -1.53
N LYS A 55 -4.17 -8.91 -2.62
CA LYS A 55 -3.47 -10.20 -2.66
C LYS A 55 -1.98 -10.10 -2.34
N PHE A 56 -1.48 -8.90 -2.07
CA PHE A 56 -0.06 -8.58 -1.86
C PHE A 56 0.13 -7.70 -0.63
N TYR A 57 1.33 -7.73 -0.08
CA TYR A 57 1.77 -6.77 0.93
C TYR A 57 2.14 -5.46 0.24
N LYS A 58 1.84 -4.33 0.88
CA LYS A 58 2.29 -3.01 0.44
C LYS A 58 2.97 -2.28 1.57
N LEU A 59 4.17 -1.76 1.30
CA LEU A 59 4.82 -0.78 2.15
C LEU A 59 4.79 0.54 1.40
N MET A 60 4.45 1.64 2.06
CA MET A 60 4.47 2.98 1.45
C MET A 60 5.16 3.96 2.38
N HIS A 61 6.18 4.62 1.84
CA HIS A 61 6.87 5.73 2.48
C HIS A 61 6.38 7.03 1.83
N VAL A 62 5.92 7.96 2.66
CA VAL A 62 5.32 9.22 2.20
C VAL A 62 6.30 10.36 2.42
N THR A 63 6.68 11.04 1.35
CA THR A 63 7.56 12.23 1.39
C THR A 63 6.80 13.53 1.11
N ALA A 64 5.66 13.46 0.43
CA ALA A 64 4.73 14.57 0.26
C ALA A 64 3.28 14.08 0.19
N GLY A 65 2.34 14.96 0.53
CA GLY A 65 0.90 14.67 0.55
C GLY A 65 0.38 14.20 1.91
N SER A 66 -0.94 14.11 2.01
CA SER A 66 -1.64 13.72 3.23
C SER A 66 -2.99 13.07 2.91
N GLY A 67 -3.53 12.36 3.89
CA GLY A 67 -4.85 11.74 3.76
C GLY A 67 -5.15 10.74 4.88
N ILE A 68 -6.31 10.12 4.78
CA ILE A 68 -6.80 9.14 5.74
C ILE A 68 -6.65 7.74 5.17
N LEU A 69 -5.74 6.97 5.74
CA LEU A 69 -5.61 5.53 5.51
C LEU A 69 -6.38 4.78 6.59
N THR A 70 -7.37 3.99 6.17
CA THR A 70 -8.06 3.07 7.09
C THR A 70 -7.55 1.65 6.86
N ILE A 71 -7.20 0.95 7.94
CA ILE A 71 -6.76 -0.46 7.93
C ILE A 71 -7.55 -1.19 9.02
N GLY A 72 -8.41 -2.13 8.61
CA GLY A 72 -9.35 -2.78 9.51
C GLY A 72 -10.30 -1.76 10.14
N LEU A 73 -10.19 -1.58 11.46
CA LEU A 73 -10.96 -0.58 12.22
C LEU A 73 -10.13 0.66 12.60
N ASN A 74 -8.86 0.69 12.24
CA ASN A 74 -7.93 1.77 12.61
C ASN A 74 -7.86 2.81 11.50
N ARG A 75 -7.87 4.08 11.89
CA ARG A 75 -7.73 5.23 10.99
C ARG A 75 -6.43 5.94 11.29
N TYR A 76 -5.63 6.12 10.26
CA TYR A 76 -4.35 6.82 10.32
C TYR A 76 -4.41 8.08 9.47
N HIS A 77 -4.05 9.22 10.07
CA HIS A 77 -3.80 10.44 9.33
C HIS A 77 -2.36 10.39 8.82
N ILE A 78 -2.23 10.06 7.54
CA ILE A 78 -0.95 9.94 6.85
C ILE A 78 -0.47 11.33 6.45
N ARG A 79 0.82 11.58 6.68
CA ARG A 79 1.53 12.82 6.35
C ARG A 79 3.00 12.50 6.01
N PRO A 80 3.81 13.47 5.56
CA PRO A 80 5.22 13.23 5.27
C PRO A 80 5.97 12.59 6.45
N TYR A 81 7.01 11.84 6.11
CA TYR A 81 7.90 11.10 7.01
C TYR A 81 7.25 9.87 7.67
N MET A 82 6.14 9.38 7.12
CA MET A 82 5.49 8.17 7.61
C MET A 82 5.72 6.98 6.67
N ILE A 83 5.82 5.79 7.27
CA ILE A 83 5.77 4.51 6.56
C ILE A 83 4.53 3.75 7.00
N ALA A 84 3.71 3.34 6.04
CA ALA A 84 2.57 2.46 6.27
C ALA A 84 2.82 1.04 5.74
N PHE A 85 2.43 0.04 6.52
CA PHE A 85 2.57 -1.38 6.28
C PHE A 85 1.17 -1.98 6.13
N ILE A 86 0.89 -2.54 4.96
CA ILE A 86 -0.45 -3.03 4.61
C ILE A 86 -0.37 -4.53 4.35
N HIS A 87 -1.03 -5.28 5.23
CA HIS A 87 -1.16 -6.72 5.13
C HIS A 87 -2.26 -7.10 4.13
N PRO A 88 -2.11 -8.17 3.31
CA PRO A 88 -3.09 -8.55 2.30
C PRO A 88 -4.46 -8.96 2.89
N ASP A 89 -4.48 -9.49 4.11
CA ASP A 89 -5.72 -9.88 4.81
C ASP A 89 -6.42 -8.71 5.51
N GLU A 90 -5.94 -7.49 5.38
CA GLU A 90 -6.63 -6.32 5.92
C GLU A 90 -7.58 -5.70 4.90
N ILE A 91 -8.71 -5.20 5.40
CA ILE A 91 -9.59 -4.33 4.62
C ILE A 91 -8.99 -2.93 4.71
N ILE A 92 -8.75 -2.30 3.57
CA ILE A 92 -8.18 -0.96 3.49
C ILE A 92 -9.06 -0.02 2.68
N SER A 93 -9.03 1.26 3.03
CA SER A 93 -9.52 2.36 2.20
C SER A 93 -8.57 3.56 2.30
N TRP A 94 -8.54 4.38 1.26
CA TRP A 94 -7.73 5.59 1.19
C TRP A 94 -8.61 6.78 0.82
N GLN A 95 -8.36 7.92 1.45
CA GLN A 95 -8.91 9.20 1.06
C GLN A 95 -7.81 10.25 1.16
N SER A 96 -7.35 10.77 0.02
CA SER A 96 -6.40 11.87 -0.04
C SER A 96 -7.08 13.19 0.32
N ASP A 97 -6.35 14.08 0.97
CA ASP A 97 -6.74 15.47 1.19
C ASP A 97 -5.72 16.48 0.63
N ALA A 98 -4.69 15.97 -0.07
CA ALA A 98 -3.64 16.76 -0.68
C ALA A 98 -3.77 16.83 -2.21
N ALA A 99 -3.39 17.97 -2.80
CA ALA A 99 -3.35 18.15 -4.25
C ALA A 99 -2.15 17.46 -4.92
N ALA A 100 -1.13 17.09 -4.13
CA ALA A 100 0.09 16.43 -4.61
C ALA A 100 0.51 15.35 -3.61
N GLU A 101 1.02 14.25 -4.14
CA GLU A 101 1.52 13.11 -3.37
C GLU A 101 2.90 12.70 -3.90
N ASP A 102 3.82 12.37 -3.00
CA ASP A 102 5.14 11.86 -3.36
C ASP A 102 5.67 10.85 -2.34
N GLY A 103 6.67 10.09 -2.75
CA GLY A 103 7.35 9.08 -1.96
C GLY A 103 7.58 7.79 -2.75
N HIS A 104 7.63 6.69 -2.03
CA HIS A 104 7.97 5.39 -2.58
C HIS A 104 7.04 4.32 -2.04
N PHE A 105 6.79 3.29 -2.82
CA PHE A 105 6.12 2.11 -2.31
C PHE A 105 6.72 0.83 -2.87
N CYS A 106 6.61 -0.21 -2.07
CA CYS A 106 7.02 -1.55 -2.40
C CYS A 106 5.80 -2.47 -2.37
N LEU A 107 5.67 -3.32 -3.40
CA LEU A 107 4.66 -4.36 -3.49
C LEU A 107 5.34 -5.72 -3.43
N ILE A 108 4.84 -6.60 -2.57
CA ILE A 108 5.42 -7.94 -2.37
C ILE A 108 4.30 -8.97 -2.47
N HIS A 109 4.35 -9.81 -3.50
CA HIS A 109 3.44 -10.93 -3.65
C HIS A 109 3.84 -12.05 -2.68
N PRO A 110 2.89 -12.76 -2.03
CA PRO A 110 3.23 -13.85 -1.11
C PRO A 110 4.12 -14.95 -1.72
N VAL A 111 4.00 -15.18 -3.04
CA VAL A 111 4.85 -16.10 -3.84
C VAL A 111 6.34 -15.79 -3.68
N TYR A 112 6.71 -14.53 -3.43
CA TYR A 112 8.11 -14.13 -3.21
C TYR A 112 8.79 -14.93 -2.09
N PHE A 113 8.02 -15.41 -1.11
CA PHE A 113 8.54 -16.16 0.03
C PHE A 113 8.36 -17.68 -0.08
N GLU A 114 7.87 -18.21 -1.21
CA GLU A 114 7.57 -19.64 -1.38
C GLU A 114 8.81 -20.53 -1.18
N GLU A 115 9.96 -20.11 -1.69
CA GLU A 115 11.24 -20.84 -1.56
C GLU A 115 11.84 -20.73 -0.15
N VAL A 116 11.33 -19.83 0.70
CA VAL A 116 11.87 -19.52 2.03
C VAL A 116 10.73 -19.49 3.05
N THR A 117 10.07 -20.64 3.25
CA THR A 117 8.80 -20.75 3.97
C THR A 117 8.83 -20.20 5.41
N HIS A 118 9.98 -20.28 6.09
CA HIS A 118 10.14 -19.70 7.43
C HIS A 118 10.09 -18.16 7.42
N MET A 119 10.61 -17.52 6.36
CA MET A 119 10.48 -16.07 6.15
C MET A 119 9.03 -15.67 5.88
N ALA A 120 8.28 -16.48 5.13
CA ALA A 120 6.86 -16.22 4.88
C ALA A 120 6.05 -16.09 6.20
N GLY A 121 6.30 -17.00 7.14
CA GLY A 121 5.67 -16.97 8.46
C GLY A 121 6.08 -15.76 9.30
N LEU A 122 7.37 -15.41 9.32
CA LEU A 122 7.85 -14.23 10.04
C LEU A 122 7.33 -12.93 9.45
N PHE A 123 7.34 -12.81 8.12
CA PHE A 123 6.89 -11.61 7.43
C PHE A 123 5.39 -11.40 7.63
N LYS A 124 4.58 -12.47 7.53
CA LYS A 124 3.14 -12.44 7.80
C LYS A 124 2.82 -11.93 9.21
N ASN A 125 3.63 -12.34 10.20
CA ASN A 125 3.39 -12.02 11.61
C ASN A 125 4.21 -10.82 12.11
N TYR A 126 4.89 -10.10 11.21
CA TYR A 126 5.72 -8.98 11.61
C TYR A 126 4.85 -7.88 12.26
N PRO A 127 5.26 -7.28 13.41
CA PRO A 127 4.37 -6.45 14.22
C PRO A 127 3.72 -5.28 13.47
N TYR A 128 4.43 -4.65 12.53
CA TYR A 128 3.87 -3.53 11.76
C TYR A 128 2.82 -3.96 10.73
N PHE A 129 2.63 -5.25 10.46
CA PHE A 129 1.47 -5.70 9.66
C PHE A 129 0.20 -5.87 10.49
N GLN A 130 0.25 -5.69 11.81
CA GLN A 130 -0.94 -5.59 12.64
C GLN A 130 -1.62 -4.25 12.38
N ALA A 131 -2.93 -4.28 12.12
CA ALA A 131 -3.70 -3.09 11.76
C ALA A 131 -3.61 -1.93 12.78
N GLU A 132 -3.27 -2.20 14.04
CA GLU A 132 -3.10 -1.22 15.13
C GLU A 132 -1.72 -0.55 15.17
N LYS A 133 -0.70 -1.17 14.55
CA LYS A 133 0.70 -0.70 14.51
C LYS A 133 1.17 -0.46 13.07
N ALA A 134 0.21 -0.29 12.16
CA ALA A 134 0.48 -0.32 10.73
C ALA A 134 1.21 0.91 10.20
N VAL A 135 1.36 1.96 11.00
CA VAL A 135 2.02 3.21 10.60
C VAL A 135 3.11 3.56 11.59
N VAL A 136 4.28 3.86 11.05
CA VAL A 136 5.44 4.34 11.81
C VAL A 136 5.79 5.74 11.31
N GLU A 137 6.06 6.64 12.25
CA GLU A 137 6.58 7.97 11.98
C GLU A 137 8.09 7.95 12.13
N LEU A 138 8.77 8.56 11.16
CA LEU A 138 10.20 8.77 11.13
C LEU A 138 10.51 10.21 11.46
N ASP A 139 11.70 10.46 11.99
CA ASP A 139 12.22 11.81 11.95
C ASP A 139 12.57 12.21 10.50
N GLU A 140 12.62 13.51 10.25
CA GLU A 140 12.88 14.05 8.91
C GLU A 140 14.21 13.55 8.34
N GLN A 141 15.27 13.49 9.16
CA GLN A 141 16.60 13.06 8.71
C GLN A 141 16.63 11.58 8.32
N GLN A 142 15.91 10.74 9.05
CA GLN A 142 15.72 9.33 8.73
C GLN A 142 14.98 9.21 7.42
N SER A 143 13.85 9.91 7.28
CA SER A 143 13.03 9.86 6.07
C SER A 143 13.80 10.29 4.82
N LEU A 144 14.64 11.32 4.92
CA LEU A 144 15.45 11.81 3.79
C LEU A 144 16.57 10.85 3.37
N LYS A 145 16.98 9.91 4.23
CA LYS A 145 18.02 8.91 3.88
C LYS A 145 17.48 7.70 3.13
N ILE A 146 16.17 7.46 3.20
CA ILE A 146 15.47 6.34 2.57
C ILE A 146 14.69 6.76 1.32
N ALA A 147 14.54 8.07 1.09
CA ALA A 147 14.03 8.65 -0.15
C ALA A 147 15.15 8.75 -1.20
#